data_AF-A0A1G9AZF0-F1
#
_entry.id   AF-A0A1G9AZF0-F1
#
_cell.length_a   1.000
_cell.length_b   1.000
_cell.length_c   1.000
_cell.angle_alpha   90.00
_cell.angle_beta   90.00
_cell.angle_gamma   90.00
#
_symmetry.space_group_name_H-M   'P 1'
#
loop_
_entity.id
_entity.type
_entity.pdbx_description
1 polymer ?
#
loop_
_entity_poly.entity_id
_entity_poly.type
_entity_poly.pdbx_seq_one_letter_code
_entity_poly.pdbx_strand_id
1 'polypeptide(L)'
;MDWHDTLERAIPHPPPGSTDPAALVAEGKKAVRRRQALAAGGAALIVAAVIGLGSAYAPWRDRAAPTPPIATQSEGGEAPDVYPTQPPLSDASPLRYDFDTNEVTLQDGWEETGRIERKEIRRLLGHDYSQLFLAATNGEKTIYANFMNPTEIAYADAAQTNGKNLSEWAEDVAAHHVEPRWSVGGSIKVGDGWTVTREIDNPLDYDLPWDSDAAVAEREGMEVWILFNGDRPKSGGGGEGYGVAYAAPGQTIDGYLAHEKERYDREMAASTGGYSASMSEAVEFGDGSELVPAEDGVEILEQVADPDLGERFAEGATRSAAARITVKGKEQVAIAREKDGLTLVYTIEVADEPRSEDRGARSLEEVVAIVRATETDESGGGRSLFP
;
A
#
# COMPACT_ATOMS: atom_id res chain seq x y z
N MET A 1 -59.33 16.90 4.50
CA MET A 1 -57.98 16.65 5.00
C MET A 1 -57.03 17.17 3.95
N ASP A 2 -56.16 18.10 4.33
CA ASP A 2 -55.14 18.66 3.45
C ASP A 2 -54.02 17.62 3.24
N TRP A 3 -53.55 17.47 2.01
CA TRP A 3 -52.52 16.50 1.66
C TRP A 3 -51.14 16.94 2.19
N HIS A 4 -50.95 18.24 2.43
CA HIS A 4 -49.76 18.78 3.11
C HIS A 4 -49.62 18.24 4.54
N ASP A 5 -50.70 18.25 5.34
CA ASP A 5 -50.71 17.72 6.71
C ASP A 5 -50.41 16.20 6.76
N THR A 6 -50.73 15.49 5.68
CA THR A 6 -50.50 14.05 5.58
C THR A 6 -49.04 13.74 5.26
N LEU A 7 -48.38 14.56 4.43
CA LEU A 7 -46.95 14.45 4.13
C LEU A 7 -46.09 14.86 5.33
N GLU A 8 -46.44 15.96 6.01
CA GLU A 8 -45.67 16.46 7.15
C GLU A 8 -45.67 15.48 8.34
N ARG A 9 -46.75 14.70 8.48
CA ARG A 9 -46.87 13.65 9.50
C ARG A 9 -46.19 12.32 9.10
N ALA A 10 -45.94 12.10 7.80
CA ALA A 10 -45.34 10.87 7.30
C ALA A 10 -43.80 10.91 7.28
N ILE A 11 -43.21 12.11 7.32
CA ILE A 11 -41.75 12.28 7.39
C ILE A 11 -41.34 12.29 8.87
N PRO A 12 -40.71 11.21 9.39
CA PRO A 12 -40.19 11.22 10.75
C PRO A 12 -39.21 12.38 10.90
N HIS A 13 -39.40 13.19 11.95
CA HIS A 13 -38.47 14.27 12.24
C HIS A 13 -37.08 13.65 12.45
N PRO A 14 -36.04 14.19 11.79
CA PRO A 14 -34.70 13.71 12.02
C PRO A 14 -34.39 13.85 13.51
N PRO A 15 -33.70 12.87 14.14
CA PRO A 15 -33.24 13.02 15.50
C PRO A 15 -32.41 14.31 15.59
N PRO A 16 -32.47 15.05 16.71
CA PRO A 16 -31.67 16.26 16.86
C PRO A 16 -30.20 15.89 16.65
N GLY A 17 -29.64 16.35 15.52
CA GLY A 17 -28.24 16.11 15.18
C GLY A 17 -27.34 16.88 16.13
N SER A 18 -26.22 16.27 16.51
CA SER A 18 -25.11 17.01 17.11
C SER A 18 -24.70 18.14 16.16
N THR A 19 -24.52 19.36 16.66
CA THR A 19 -24.00 20.50 15.90
C THR A 19 -22.48 20.44 15.69
N ASP A 20 -21.81 19.43 16.24
CA ASP A 20 -20.39 19.19 16.06
C ASP A 20 -20.16 18.18 14.91
N PRO A 21 -19.60 18.63 13.77
CA PRO A 21 -19.30 17.75 12.63
C PRO A 21 -18.34 16.62 13.00
N ALA A 22 -17.40 16.84 13.92
CA ALA A 22 -16.46 15.81 14.35
C ALA A 22 -17.16 14.68 15.13
N ALA A 23 -18.14 15.04 15.97
CA ALA A 23 -18.96 14.08 16.69
C ALA A 23 -19.82 13.21 15.76
N LEU A 24 -20.37 13.80 14.67
CA LEU A 24 -21.15 13.05 13.67
C LEU A 24 -20.29 12.04 12.91
N VAL A 25 -19.05 12.43 12.53
CA VAL A 25 -18.11 11.51 11.87
C VAL A 25 -17.70 10.38 12.82
N ALA A 26 -17.40 10.70 14.08
CA ALA A 26 -17.06 9.70 15.09
C ALA A 26 -18.20 8.70 15.35
N GLU A 27 -19.45 9.19 15.39
CA GLU A 27 -20.64 8.35 15.58
C GLU A 27 -20.91 7.45 14.36
N GLY A 28 -20.71 7.98 13.15
CA GLY A 28 -20.74 7.22 11.90
C GLY A 28 -19.69 6.10 11.86
N LYS A 29 -18.43 6.42 12.19
CA LYS A 29 -17.33 5.43 12.30
C LYS A 29 -17.66 4.32 13.30
N LYS A 30 -18.21 4.68 14.46
CA LYS A 30 -18.62 3.72 15.49
C LYS A 30 -19.75 2.80 15.01
N ALA A 31 -20.67 3.30 14.20
CA ALA A 31 -21.73 2.49 13.60
C ALA A 31 -21.19 1.51 12.54
N VAL A 32 -20.21 1.92 11.72
CA VAL A 32 -19.54 1.06 10.73
C VAL A 32 -18.73 -0.03 11.42
N ARG A 33 -17.89 0.31 12.41
CA ARG A 33 -17.11 -0.66 13.19
C ARG A 33 -18.00 -1.72 13.87
N ARG A 34 -19.19 -1.32 14.36
CA ARG A 34 -20.19 -2.26 14.91
C ARG A 34 -20.76 -3.22 13.86
N ARG A 35 -21.03 -2.75 12.65
CA ARG A 35 -21.53 -3.59 11.55
C ARG A 35 -20.47 -4.58 11.07
N GLN A 36 -19.21 -4.13 10.96
CA GLN A 36 -18.08 -4.99 10.59
C GLN A 36 -17.81 -6.06 11.66
N ALA A 37 -17.86 -5.70 12.95
CA ALA A 37 -17.71 -6.67 14.04
C ALA A 37 -18.84 -7.73 14.06
N LEU A 38 -20.06 -7.35 13.70
CA LEU A 38 -21.19 -8.29 13.57
C LEU A 38 -21.09 -9.17 12.32
N ALA A 39 -20.52 -8.66 11.21
CA ALA A 39 -20.27 -9.43 10.01
C ALA A 39 -19.13 -10.46 10.22
N ALA A 40 -18.07 -10.07 10.93
CA ALA A 40 -16.95 -10.95 11.28
C ALA A 40 -17.36 -12.04 12.30
N GLY A 41 -18.28 -11.75 13.23
CA GLY A 41 -18.78 -12.72 14.21
C GLY A 41 -19.88 -13.66 13.69
N GLY A 42 -20.40 -13.45 12.47
CA GLY A 42 -21.60 -14.12 11.95
C GLY A 42 -21.36 -15.28 10.97
N ALA A 43 -20.12 -15.62 10.64
CA ALA A 43 -19.81 -16.60 9.59
C ALA A 43 -19.96 -18.08 9.99
N ALA A 44 -20.28 -18.39 11.25
CA ALA A 44 -20.26 -19.77 11.75
C ALA A 44 -21.62 -20.52 11.77
N LEU A 45 -22.75 -19.91 11.37
CA LEU A 45 -24.06 -20.52 11.69
C LEU A 45 -25.21 -20.35 10.67
N ILE A 46 -25.02 -20.47 9.36
CA ILE A 46 -26.16 -20.80 8.44
C ILE A 46 -25.71 -21.70 7.28
N VAL A 47 -25.59 -23.01 7.56
CA VAL A 47 -25.78 -24.06 6.54
C VAL A 47 -27.01 -24.86 6.98
N ALA A 48 -28.20 -24.40 6.57
CA ALA A 48 -29.37 -25.23 6.33
C ALA A 48 -30.57 -24.39 5.86
N ALA A 49 -31.08 -24.74 4.68
CA ALA A 49 -32.43 -24.46 4.17
C ALA A 49 -32.77 -23.04 3.71
N VAL A 50 -32.81 -22.82 2.38
CA VAL A 50 -34.06 -22.63 1.62
C VAL A 50 -33.86 -23.12 0.17
N ILE A 51 -34.50 -24.24 -0.16
CA ILE A 51 -34.94 -24.59 -1.52
C ILE A 51 -36.33 -23.96 -1.68
N GLY A 52 -36.58 -23.20 -2.76
CA GLY A 52 -37.95 -23.03 -3.24
C GLY A 52 -38.29 -21.75 -4.01
N LEU A 53 -38.52 -21.95 -5.33
CA LEU A 53 -39.47 -21.24 -6.22
C LEU A 53 -39.10 -19.86 -6.81
N GLY A 54 -38.89 -19.85 -8.13
CA GLY A 54 -38.92 -18.62 -8.95
C GLY A 54 -38.36 -18.74 -10.37
N SER A 55 -38.95 -19.60 -11.19
CA SER A 55 -38.57 -19.89 -12.59
C SER A 55 -38.89 -18.78 -13.60
N ALA A 56 -37.94 -18.48 -14.52
CA ALA A 56 -38.22 -18.12 -15.92
C ALA A 56 -37.04 -18.45 -16.87
N TYR A 57 -37.18 -19.58 -17.57
CA TYR A 57 -36.70 -19.92 -18.92
C TYR A 57 -35.44 -19.28 -19.54
N ALA A 58 -34.39 -20.09 -19.72
CA ALA A 58 -33.55 -20.12 -20.93
C ALA A 58 -33.00 -21.55 -21.17
N PRO A 59 -32.97 -22.07 -22.42
CA PRO A 59 -32.65 -23.48 -22.70
C PRO A 59 -31.14 -23.75 -22.89
N TRP A 60 -30.64 -24.71 -22.09
CA TRP A 60 -29.59 -25.72 -22.34
C TRP A 60 -28.42 -25.40 -23.29
N ARG A 61 -27.22 -25.31 -22.69
CA ARG A 61 -26.02 -26.03 -23.16
C ARG A 61 -25.39 -26.80 -22.00
N ASP A 62 -24.93 -27.99 -22.33
CA ASP A 62 -24.52 -29.09 -21.47
C ASP A 62 -23.25 -28.85 -20.63
N ARG A 63 -23.28 -29.44 -19.41
CA ARG A 63 -22.16 -29.81 -18.53
C ARG A 63 -21.22 -28.68 -18.07
N ALA A 64 -21.65 -27.95 -17.04
CA ALA A 64 -20.68 -27.42 -16.07
C ALA A 64 -20.10 -28.63 -15.31
N ALA A 65 -18.80 -28.88 -15.50
CA ALA A 65 -18.03 -29.70 -14.57
C ALA A 65 -18.14 -29.08 -13.16
N PRO A 66 -18.06 -29.87 -12.07
CA PRO A 66 -17.96 -29.30 -10.74
C PRO A 66 -16.78 -28.34 -10.71
N THR A 67 -17.01 -27.12 -10.20
CA THR A 67 -15.96 -26.14 -9.93
C THR A 67 -14.84 -26.86 -9.16
N PRO A 68 -13.59 -26.90 -9.67
CA PRO A 68 -12.51 -27.53 -8.91
C PRO A 68 -12.37 -26.81 -7.56
N PRO A 69 -12.01 -27.54 -6.49
CA PRO A 69 -11.80 -26.92 -5.19
C PRO A 69 -10.72 -25.85 -5.31
N ILE A 70 -11.06 -24.63 -4.87
CA ILE A 70 -10.14 -23.50 -4.75
C ILE A 70 -8.99 -23.93 -3.83
N ALA A 71 -7.77 -23.85 -4.33
CA ALA A 71 -6.58 -24.24 -3.60
C ALA A 71 -6.10 -23.12 -2.66
N THR A 72 -6.94 -22.65 -1.72
CA THR A 72 -6.55 -21.84 -0.53
C THR A 72 -7.79 -21.36 0.24
N GLN A 73 -8.43 -22.27 0.98
CA GLN A 73 -9.07 -21.89 2.25
C GLN A 73 -8.29 -22.60 3.35
N SER A 74 -7.17 -22.01 3.75
CA SER A 74 -6.48 -22.41 4.98
C SER A 74 -7.31 -21.90 6.15
N GLU A 75 -7.75 -22.80 7.03
CA GLU A 75 -8.33 -22.42 8.32
C GLU A 75 -7.32 -21.54 9.08
N GLY A 76 -7.77 -20.38 9.57
CA GLY A 76 -6.93 -19.33 10.13
C GLY A 76 -6.06 -19.84 11.30
N GLY A 77 -4.81 -20.14 11.00
CA GLY A 77 -3.74 -20.26 11.97
C GLY A 77 -3.20 -18.87 12.35
N GLU A 78 -2.71 -18.77 13.58
CA GLU A 78 -2.03 -17.59 14.13
C GLU A 78 -0.91 -17.12 13.18
N ALA A 79 -0.94 -15.85 12.79
CA ALA A 79 0.02 -15.29 11.83
C ALA A 79 1.42 -15.20 12.47
N PRO A 80 2.48 -15.66 11.80
CA PRO A 80 3.85 -15.53 12.30
C PRO A 80 4.28 -14.05 12.40
N ASP A 81 5.12 -13.72 13.39
CA ASP A 81 5.70 -12.37 13.64
C ASP A 81 6.45 -11.76 12.43
N VAL A 82 6.78 -12.59 11.43
CA VAL A 82 7.35 -12.18 10.15
C VAL A 82 6.55 -12.84 9.05
N TYR A 83 5.82 -12.04 8.27
CA TYR A 83 5.20 -12.52 7.05
C TYR A 83 6.30 -12.95 6.10
N PRO A 84 6.43 -14.25 5.80
CA PRO A 84 7.56 -14.72 5.05
C PRO A 84 7.39 -14.27 3.60
N THR A 85 8.37 -13.53 3.09
CA THR A 85 8.33 -13.02 1.71
C THR A 85 8.35 -14.14 0.67
N GLN A 86 8.76 -15.35 1.07
CA GLN A 86 8.56 -16.60 0.33
C GLN A 86 7.90 -17.63 1.23
N PRO A 87 6.90 -18.38 0.73
CA PRO A 87 6.25 -19.43 1.51
C PRO A 87 7.25 -20.52 1.95
N PRO A 88 6.96 -21.26 3.03
CA PRO A 88 7.67 -22.50 3.33
C PRO A 88 7.66 -23.46 2.13
N LEU A 89 8.70 -24.30 2.02
CA LEU A 89 8.75 -25.34 0.99
C LEU A 89 7.59 -26.32 1.19
N SER A 90 6.79 -26.53 0.15
CA SER A 90 5.61 -27.40 0.13
C SER A 90 5.27 -27.84 -1.28
N ASP A 91 4.40 -28.83 -1.47
CA ASP A 91 4.04 -29.35 -2.79
C ASP A 91 3.38 -28.30 -3.72
N ALA A 92 2.91 -27.19 -3.14
CA ALA A 92 2.39 -26.05 -3.88
C ALA A 92 3.47 -24.99 -4.16
N SER A 93 4.50 -24.90 -3.32
CA SER A 93 5.64 -23.97 -3.40
C SER A 93 6.98 -24.72 -3.24
N PRO A 94 7.35 -25.59 -4.18
CA PRO A 94 8.48 -26.52 -4.00
C PRO A 94 9.84 -25.86 -4.26
N LEU A 95 9.86 -24.56 -4.57
CA LEU A 95 11.01 -23.77 -4.99
C LEU A 95 11.13 -22.54 -4.09
N ARG A 96 12.35 -22.24 -3.66
CA ARG A 96 12.72 -20.94 -3.09
C ARG A 96 13.97 -20.43 -3.76
N TYR A 97 14.12 -19.12 -3.85
CA TYR A 97 15.27 -18.47 -4.47
C TYR A 97 15.84 -17.40 -3.56
N ASP A 98 17.11 -17.53 -3.20
CA ASP A 98 17.83 -16.52 -2.44
C ASP A 98 18.42 -15.50 -3.41
N PHE A 99 17.94 -14.25 -3.34
CA PHE A 99 18.38 -13.16 -4.21
C PHE A 99 19.80 -12.66 -3.88
N ASP A 100 20.29 -12.89 -2.66
CA ASP A 100 21.62 -12.48 -2.23
C ASP A 100 22.67 -13.48 -2.69
N THR A 101 22.40 -14.78 -2.53
CA THR A 101 23.35 -15.86 -2.88
C THR A 101 23.14 -16.41 -4.30
N ASN A 102 22.00 -16.12 -4.92
CA ASN A 102 21.52 -16.71 -6.17
C ASN A 102 21.28 -18.23 -6.10
N GLU A 103 21.08 -18.78 -4.90
CA GLU A 103 20.84 -20.20 -4.70
C GLU A 103 19.34 -20.55 -4.80
N VAL A 104 19.03 -21.68 -5.42
CA VAL A 104 17.69 -22.26 -5.46
C VAL A 104 17.62 -23.42 -4.49
N THR A 105 16.64 -23.37 -3.58
CA THR A 105 16.35 -24.49 -2.68
C THR A 105 15.07 -25.19 -3.13
N LEU A 106 15.13 -26.51 -3.19
CA LEU A 106 14.04 -27.39 -3.59
C LEU A 106 13.46 -28.12 -2.38
N GLN A 107 12.16 -28.40 -2.40
CA GLN A 107 11.55 -29.35 -1.48
C GLN A 107 12.07 -30.77 -1.76
N ASP A 108 12.21 -31.60 -0.72
CA ASP A 108 12.58 -33.01 -0.87
C ASP A 108 11.70 -33.74 -1.90
N GLY A 109 12.34 -34.43 -2.84
CA GLY A 109 11.66 -35.16 -3.92
C GLY A 109 11.29 -34.33 -5.15
N TRP A 110 11.58 -33.02 -5.14
CA TRP A 110 11.42 -32.14 -6.30
C TRP A 110 12.75 -31.88 -7.01
N GLU A 111 12.70 -31.76 -8.33
CA GLU A 111 13.85 -31.49 -9.19
C GLU A 111 13.59 -30.28 -10.09
N GLU A 112 14.58 -29.40 -10.26
CA GLU A 112 14.54 -28.31 -11.24
C GLU A 112 14.60 -28.91 -12.65
N THR A 113 13.60 -28.61 -13.48
CA THR A 113 13.48 -29.11 -14.86
C THR A 113 13.66 -28.03 -15.92
N GLY A 114 13.62 -26.77 -15.53
CA GLY A 114 13.77 -25.65 -16.44
C GLY A 114 14.08 -24.35 -15.73
N ARG A 115 14.82 -23.50 -16.43
CA ARG A 115 15.19 -22.15 -16.03
C ARG A 115 15.23 -21.26 -17.27
N ILE A 116 14.73 -20.04 -17.16
CA ILE A 116 14.90 -19.03 -18.21
C ILE A 116 16.08 -18.14 -17.85
N GLU A 117 17.07 -18.11 -18.72
CA GLU A 117 18.27 -17.30 -18.56
C GLU A 117 17.96 -15.80 -18.66
N ARG A 118 18.70 -14.97 -17.92
CA ARG A 118 18.52 -13.50 -17.90
C ARG A 118 18.49 -12.85 -19.28
N LYS A 119 19.29 -13.36 -20.24
CA LYS A 119 19.31 -12.86 -21.62
C LYS A 119 17.95 -13.03 -22.30
N GLU A 120 17.29 -14.14 -22.03
CA GLU A 120 15.98 -14.45 -22.59
C GLU A 120 14.89 -13.65 -21.88
N ILE A 121 14.97 -13.48 -20.57
CA ILE A 121 14.07 -12.59 -19.81
C ILE A 121 14.11 -11.17 -20.37
N ARG A 122 15.31 -10.65 -20.66
CA ARG A 122 15.47 -9.32 -21.29
C ARG A 122 14.82 -9.26 -22.68
N ARG A 123 14.86 -10.35 -23.46
CA ARG A 123 14.17 -10.46 -24.76
C ARG A 123 12.66 -10.41 -24.57
N LEU A 124 12.14 -11.10 -23.55
CA LEU A 124 10.72 -11.23 -23.27
C LEU A 124 10.11 -9.94 -22.72
N LEU A 125 10.77 -9.32 -21.75
CA LEU A 125 10.23 -8.18 -21.00
C LEU A 125 10.69 -6.81 -21.53
N GLY A 126 11.63 -6.77 -22.49
CA GLY A 126 12.15 -5.53 -23.05
C GLY A 126 13.04 -4.70 -22.09
N HIS A 127 13.21 -5.14 -20.85
CA HIS A 127 13.99 -4.47 -19.81
C HIS A 127 14.86 -5.48 -19.04
N ASP A 128 15.92 -4.97 -18.40
CA ASP A 128 16.84 -5.79 -17.61
C ASP A 128 16.32 -5.99 -16.19
N TYR A 129 15.21 -6.71 -16.06
CA TYR A 129 14.71 -7.07 -14.75
C TYR A 129 15.57 -8.19 -14.12
N SER A 130 15.67 -8.18 -12.80
CA SER A 130 16.25 -9.24 -11.98
C SER A 130 15.32 -10.44 -11.79
N GLN A 131 14.31 -10.62 -12.66
CA GLN A 131 13.35 -11.72 -12.51
C GLN A 131 14.03 -13.07 -12.82
N LEU A 132 13.51 -14.14 -12.25
CA LEU A 132 13.94 -15.51 -12.51
C LEU A 132 12.71 -16.41 -12.70
N PHE A 133 12.63 -17.09 -13.84
CA PHE A 133 11.62 -18.10 -14.10
C PHE A 133 12.20 -19.50 -13.94
N LEU A 134 11.54 -20.33 -13.13
CA LEU A 134 11.94 -21.72 -12.84
C LEU A 134 10.76 -22.67 -13.03
N ALA A 135 11.08 -23.92 -13.34
CA ALA A 135 10.15 -25.03 -13.29
C ALA A 135 10.73 -26.15 -12.42
N ALA A 136 9.93 -26.70 -11.52
CA ALA A 136 10.27 -27.94 -10.81
C ALA A 136 9.18 -28.98 -10.89
N THR A 137 9.57 -30.25 -10.82
CA THR A 137 8.67 -31.39 -10.82
C THR A 137 9.05 -32.42 -9.77
N ASN A 138 8.06 -33.15 -9.27
CA ASN A 138 8.25 -34.40 -8.52
C ASN A 138 7.89 -35.64 -9.35
N GLY A 139 7.71 -35.49 -10.66
CA GLY A 139 7.28 -36.55 -11.60
C GLY A 139 5.76 -36.67 -11.77
N GLU A 140 4.96 -36.22 -10.80
CA GLU A 140 3.50 -36.22 -10.88
C GLU A 140 2.94 -34.83 -11.20
N LYS A 141 3.58 -33.79 -10.67
CA LYS A 141 3.18 -32.39 -10.81
C LYS A 141 4.36 -31.54 -11.25
N THR A 142 4.09 -30.48 -11.99
CA THR A 142 5.09 -29.46 -12.33
C THR A 142 4.61 -28.11 -11.85
N ILE A 143 5.46 -27.39 -11.11
CA ILE A 143 5.20 -26.02 -10.68
C ILE A 143 6.13 -25.09 -11.44
N TYR A 144 5.54 -24.05 -12.02
CA TYR A 144 6.27 -22.89 -12.52
C TYR A 144 6.33 -21.81 -11.45
N ALA A 145 7.47 -21.14 -11.35
CA ALA A 145 7.65 -20.01 -10.45
C ALA A 145 8.31 -18.83 -11.18
N ASN A 146 7.86 -17.62 -10.89
CA ASN A 146 8.47 -16.36 -11.31
C ASN A 146 8.86 -15.56 -10.07
N PHE A 147 10.15 -15.43 -9.82
CA PHE A 147 10.73 -14.65 -8.73
C PHE A 147 11.09 -13.26 -9.28
N MET A 148 10.22 -12.27 -9.08
CA MET A 148 10.41 -10.92 -9.65
C MET A 148 11.33 -10.08 -8.77
N ASN A 149 11.14 -10.18 -7.46
CA ASN A 149 11.94 -9.58 -6.40
C ASN A 149 11.74 -10.40 -5.10
N PRO A 150 12.45 -10.10 -4.00
CA PRO A 150 12.34 -10.87 -2.75
C PRO A 150 10.94 -10.96 -2.16
N THR A 151 10.02 -10.06 -2.52
CA THR A 151 8.65 -9.92 -2.01
C THR A 151 7.56 -10.28 -3.02
N GLU A 152 7.90 -10.49 -4.29
CA GLU A 152 6.94 -10.69 -5.37
C GLU A 152 7.28 -11.97 -6.13
N ILE A 153 6.54 -13.03 -5.82
CA ILE A 153 6.78 -14.37 -6.33
C ILE A 153 5.46 -14.99 -6.76
N ALA A 154 5.37 -15.35 -8.04
CA ALA A 154 4.22 -16.09 -8.56
C ALA A 154 4.53 -17.58 -8.63
N TYR A 155 3.60 -18.41 -8.18
CA TYR A 155 3.62 -19.87 -8.39
C TYR A 155 2.40 -20.27 -9.23
N ALA A 156 2.59 -21.21 -10.15
CA ALA A 156 1.50 -21.77 -10.92
C ALA A 156 1.69 -23.27 -11.12
N ASP A 157 0.61 -24.05 -10.95
CA ASP A 157 0.58 -25.42 -11.41
C ASP A 157 0.56 -25.43 -12.94
N ALA A 158 1.57 -26.05 -13.57
CA ALA A 158 1.70 -26.10 -15.02
C ALA A 158 0.43 -26.62 -15.70
N ALA A 159 -0.30 -27.54 -15.05
CA ALA A 159 -1.54 -28.10 -15.58
C ALA A 159 -2.73 -27.12 -15.61
N GLN A 160 -2.63 -25.99 -14.90
CA GLN A 160 -3.67 -24.95 -14.81
C GLN A 160 -3.38 -23.72 -15.68
N THR A 161 -2.18 -23.64 -16.26
CA THR A 161 -1.77 -22.53 -17.11
C THR A 161 -2.07 -22.78 -18.58
N ASN A 162 -2.21 -21.71 -19.38
CA ASN A 162 -2.29 -21.83 -20.83
C ASN A 162 -0.94 -22.17 -21.51
N GLY A 163 0.19 -21.98 -20.83
CA GLY A 163 1.52 -22.27 -21.35
C GLY A 163 1.83 -23.77 -21.36
N LYS A 164 2.30 -24.31 -22.48
CA LYS A 164 2.65 -25.76 -22.57
C LYS A 164 4.02 -26.10 -21.99
N ASN A 165 4.82 -25.08 -21.72
CA ASN A 165 6.16 -25.17 -21.16
C ASN A 165 6.50 -23.85 -20.43
N LEU A 166 7.62 -23.86 -19.70
CA LEU A 166 8.06 -22.70 -18.90
C LEU A 166 8.22 -21.43 -19.73
N SER A 167 8.72 -21.52 -20.98
CA SER A 167 8.93 -20.36 -21.85
C SER A 167 7.62 -19.75 -22.33
N GLU A 168 6.66 -20.58 -22.75
CA GLU A 168 5.32 -20.12 -23.12
C GLU A 168 4.58 -19.50 -21.92
N TRP A 169 4.74 -20.08 -20.73
CA TRP A 169 4.17 -19.50 -19.51
C TRP A 169 4.82 -18.16 -19.15
N ALA A 170 6.15 -18.04 -19.28
CA ALA A 170 6.84 -16.78 -19.02
C ALA A 170 6.45 -15.69 -20.03
N GLU A 171 6.25 -16.05 -21.30
CA GLU A 171 5.69 -15.16 -22.32
C GLU A 171 4.27 -14.69 -21.95
N ASP A 172 3.43 -15.58 -21.42
CA ASP A 172 2.09 -15.23 -20.96
C ASP A 172 2.08 -14.33 -19.71
N VAL A 173 2.92 -14.63 -18.72
CA VAL A 173 3.10 -13.80 -17.51
C VAL A 173 3.59 -12.40 -17.91
N ALA A 174 4.54 -12.32 -18.83
CA ALA A 174 5.05 -11.07 -19.38
C ALA A 174 3.97 -10.26 -20.12
N ALA A 175 3.19 -10.92 -20.98
CA ALA A 175 2.18 -10.27 -21.82
C ALA A 175 0.98 -9.75 -21.02
N HIS A 176 0.69 -10.37 -19.88
CA HIS A 176 -0.49 -10.09 -19.08
C HIS A 176 -0.13 -9.73 -17.63
N HIS A 177 0.99 -9.05 -17.42
CA HIS A 177 1.32 -8.53 -16.09
C HIS A 177 0.16 -7.67 -15.58
N VAL A 178 -0.18 -7.83 -14.31
CA VAL A 178 -1.31 -7.10 -13.72
C VAL A 178 -0.97 -5.61 -13.66
N GLU A 179 -1.77 -4.79 -14.35
CA GLU A 179 -1.66 -3.33 -14.30
C GLU A 179 -2.88 -2.76 -13.56
N PRO A 180 -2.90 -2.81 -12.22
CA PRO A 180 -4.03 -2.31 -11.48
C PRO A 180 -4.13 -0.78 -11.61
N ARG A 181 -5.36 -0.26 -11.63
CA ARG A 181 -5.64 1.18 -11.69
C ARG A 181 -6.86 1.50 -10.84
N TRP A 182 -6.86 2.66 -10.19
CA TRP A 182 -8.07 3.21 -9.61
C TRP A 182 -9.02 3.69 -10.71
N SER A 183 -10.28 3.26 -10.61
CA SER A 183 -11.37 3.82 -11.39
C SER A 183 -11.81 5.16 -10.82
N VAL A 184 -12.37 6.01 -11.69
CA VAL A 184 -13.22 7.11 -11.25
C VAL A 184 -14.34 6.52 -10.38
N GLY A 185 -14.38 6.90 -9.11
CA GLY A 185 -15.35 6.37 -8.13
C GLY A 185 -14.79 5.34 -7.13
N GLY A 186 -13.50 4.98 -7.22
CA GLY A 186 -12.79 4.27 -6.15
C GLY A 186 -12.68 2.75 -6.28
N SER A 187 -13.27 2.13 -7.30
CA SER A 187 -13.09 0.68 -7.52
C SER A 187 -11.75 0.37 -8.20
N ILE A 188 -11.22 -0.83 -7.96
CA ILE A 188 -9.98 -1.28 -8.60
C ILE A 188 -10.31 -1.87 -9.97
N LYS A 189 -9.59 -1.45 -11.01
CA LYS A 189 -9.60 -2.08 -12.33
C LYS A 189 -8.30 -2.79 -12.56
N VAL A 190 -8.40 -3.98 -13.13
CA VAL A 190 -7.28 -4.79 -13.58
C VAL A 190 -7.31 -4.88 -15.10
N GLY A 191 -6.14 -5.12 -15.71
CA GLY A 191 -5.99 -5.27 -17.15
C GLY A 191 -6.72 -6.50 -17.71
N ASP A 192 -6.73 -6.62 -19.04
CA ASP A 192 -7.36 -7.73 -19.73
C ASP A 192 -6.81 -9.09 -19.25
N GLY A 193 -7.72 -10.08 -19.13
CA GLY A 193 -7.38 -11.42 -18.66
C GLY A 193 -7.47 -11.62 -17.14
N TRP A 194 -7.52 -10.55 -16.35
CA TRP A 194 -7.71 -10.62 -14.90
C TRP A 194 -9.16 -10.37 -14.50
N THR A 195 -9.62 -11.04 -13.45
CA THR A 195 -10.95 -10.81 -12.85
C THR A 195 -10.78 -10.47 -11.37
N VAL A 196 -11.29 -9.33 -10.93
CA VAL A 196 -11.37 -9.02 -9.50
C VAL A 196 -12.43 -9.92 -8.86
N THR A 197 -12.03 -10.76 -7.92
CA THR A 197 -12.90 -11.72 -7.22
C THR A 197 -13.31 -11.24 -5.83
N ARG A 198 -12.54 -10.32 -5.23
CA ARG A 198 -12.85 -9.67 -3.94
C ARG A 198 -12.28 -8.26 -3.92
N GLU A 199 -13.08 -7.29 -3.47
CA GLU A 199 -12.61 -5.94 -3.10
C GLU A 199 -12.67 -5.79 -1.58
N ILE A 200 -11.73 -5.03 -1.01
CA ILE A 200 -11.60 -4.77 0.42
C ILE A 200 -11.40 -3.26 0.59
N ASP A 201 -12.41 -2.61 1.18
CA ASP A 201 -12.41 -1.16 1.40
C ASP A 201 -11.53 -0.79 2.59
N ASN A 202 -10.67 0.22 2.41
CA ASN A 202 -9.85 0.83 3.46
C ASN A 202 -9.11 -0.16 4.38
N PRO A 203 -8.32 -1.11 3.83
CA PRO A 203 -7.64 -2.13 4.64
C PRO A 203 -6.62 -1.56 5.63
N LEU A 204 -6.12 -0.33 5.42
CA LEU A 204 -5.12 0.30 6.29
C LEU A 204 -5.73 1.20 7.38
N ASP A 205 -7.06 1.33 7.43
CA ASP A 205 -7.82 2.24 8.32
C ASP A 205 -7.37 3.70 8.17
N TYR A 206 -7.19 4.15 6.92
CA TYR A 206 -6.83 5.54 6.59
C TYR A 206 -8.04 6.47 6.68
N ASP A 207 -7.77 7.73 6.96
CA ASP A 207 -8.72 8.83 6.99
C ASP A 207 -8.49 9.76 5.79
N LEU A 208 -9.58 10.34 5.26
CA LEU A 208 -9.51 11.33 4.19
C LEU A 208 -8.46 12.43 4.50
N PRO A 209 -7.68 12.90 3.51
CA PRO A 209 -7.78 12.61 2.08
C PRO A 209 -7.14 11.28 1.65
N TRP A 210 -6.41 10.62 2.54
CA TRP A 210 -5.79 9.33 2.27
C TRP A 210 -6.86 8.26 2.08
N ASP A 211 -6.71 7.50 1.01
CA ASP A 211 -7.50 6.31 0.74
C ASP A 211 -6.58 5.08 0.77
N SER A 212 -7.15 3.94 1.13
CA SER A 212 -6.56 2.64 0.83
C SER A 212 -7.63 1.73 0.27
N ASP A 213 -7.27 0.92 -0.72
CA ASP A 213 -8.15 -0.09 -1.30
C ASP A 213 -7.33 -1.33 -1.57
N ALA A 214 -7.91 -2.50 -1.35
CA ALA A 214 -7.29 -3.74 -1.79
C ALA A 214 -8.23 -4.58 -2.63
N ALA A 215 -7.65 -5.40 -3.50
CA ALA A 215 -8.38 -6.35 -4.32
C ALA A 215 -7.65 -7.67 -4.42
N VAL A 216 -8.43 -8.75 -4.54
CA VAL A 216 -7.97 -10.05 -5.02
C VAL A 216 -8.37 -10.15 -6.48
N ALA A 217 -7.41 -10.41 -7.35
CA ALA A 217 -7.62 -10.62 -8.77
C ALA A 217 -7.09 -12.00 -9.18
N GLU A 218 -7.81 -12.67 -10.06
CA GLU A 218 -7.48 -14.01 -10.52
C GLU A 218 -7.34 -14.08 -12.04
N ARG A 219 -6.39 -14.91 -12.49
CA ARG A 219 -6.25 -15.37 -13.87
C ARG A 219 -5.66 -16.77 -13.89
N GLU A 220 -6.35 -17.73 -14.50
CA GLU A 220 -5.81 -19.07 -14.79
C GLU A 220 -5.18 -19.78 -13.58
N GLY A 221 -5.85 -19.71 -12.42
CA GLY A 221 -5.36 -20.31 -11.18
C GLY A 221 -4.24 -19.51 -10.49
N MET A 222 -3.79 -18.39 -11.08
CA MET A 222 -2.97 -17.40 -10.40
C MET A 222 -3.86 -16.39 -9.70
N GLU A 223 -3.52 -16.10 -8.45
CA GLU A 223 -4.16 -15.08 -7.64
C GLU A 223 -3.15 -13.98 -7.33
N VAL A 224 -3.61 -12.73 -7.39
CA VAL A 224 -2.84 -11.53 -7.08
C VAL A 224 -3.61 -10.70 -6.07
N TRP A 225 -2.88 -10.18 -5.10
CA TRP A 225 -3.31 -9.18 -4.14
C TRP A 225 -2.78 -7.82 -4.55
N ILE A 226 -3.70 -6.87 -4.67
CA ILE A 226 -3.44 -5.49 -5.02
C ILE A 226 -3.72 -4.68 -3.77
N LEU A 227 -2.80 -3.79 -3.40
CA LEU A 227 -3.01 -2.80 -2.35
C LEU A 227 -2.66 -1.42 -2.91
N PHE A 228 -3.66 -0.54 -3.02
CA PHE A 228 -3.43 0.87 -3.22
C PHE A 228 -3.42 1.61 -1.88
N ASN A 229 -2.54 2.61 -1.78
CA ASN A 229 -2.55 3.57 -0.69
C ASN A 229 -2.12 4.95 -1.19
N GLY A 230 -2.63 6.00 -0.57
CA GLY A 230 -2.30 7.38 -0.92
C GLY A 230 -3.52 8.24 -1.24
N ASP A 231 -3.26 9.42 -1.80
CA ASP A 231 -4.31 10.28 -2.33
C ASP A 231 -4.89 9.69 -3.61
N ARG A 232 -6.16 9.31 -3.57
CA ARG A 232 -6.88 8.80 -4.75
C ARG A 232 -7.02 9.90 -5.80
N PRO A 233 -6.49 9.74 -7.03
CA PRO A 233 -6.63 10.75 -8.07
C PRO A 233 -8.10 10.98 -8.43
N LYS A 234 -8.55 12.24 -8.47
CA LYS A 234 -9.94 12.60 -8.83
C LYS A 234 -10.36 12.08 -10.21
N SER A 235 -9.41 11.93 -11.13
CA SER A 235 -9.61 11.40 -12.48
C SER A 235 -9.56 9.88 -12.57
N GLY A 236 -9.33 9.17 -11.46
CA GLY A 236 -8.77 7.81 -11.51
C GLY A 236 -7.35 7.81 -12.10
N GLY A 237 -6.72 6.63 -12.15
CA GLY A 237 -5.36 6.46 -12.67
C GLY A 237 -4.58 5.38 -11.93
N GLY A 238 -3.33 5.15 -12.37
CA GLY A 238 -2.36 4.45 -11.52
C GLY A 238 -2.00 5.37 -10.36
N GLY A 239 -2.22 4.93 -9.12
CA GLY A 239 -1.68 5.63 -7.96
C GLY A 239 -0.15 5.58 -7.99
N GLU A 240 0.51 6.61 -7.44
CA GLU A 240 1.97 6.63 -7.28
C GLU A 240 2.46 5.57 -6.28
N GLY A 241 1.57 5.04 -5.44
CA GLY A 241 1.82 3.91 -4.55
C GLY A 241 0.81 2.78 -4.78
N TYR A 242 1.25 1.70 -5.40
CA TYR A 242 0.52 0.44 -5.36
C TYR A 242 1.47 -0.72 -5.08
N GLY A 243 1.09 -1.56 -4.12
CA GLY A 243 1.70 -2.86 -3.89
C GLY A 243 0.97 -3.91 -4.71
N VAL A 244 1.73 -4.78 -5.35
CA VAL A 244 1.24 -6.01 -5.96
C VAL A 244 1.98 -7.16 -5.31
N ALA A 245 1.25 -8.14 -4.79
CA ALA A 245 1.80 -9.39 -4.30
C ALA A 245 1.06 -10.53 -4.95
N TYR A 246 1.78 -11.47 -5.56
CA TYR A 246 1.16 -12.70 -6.04
C TYR A 246 0.92 -13.61 -4.85
N ALA A 247 -0.27 -14.19 -4.77
CA ALA A 247 -0.64 -15.07 -3.68
C ALA A 247 0.25 -16.32 -3.73
N ALA A 248 1.05 -16.51 -2.69
CA ALA A 248 1.83 -17.73 -2.55
C ALA A 248 1.03 -18.80 -1.77
N PRO A 249 1.25 -20.08 -2.03
CA PRO A 249 0.56 -21.14 -1.30
C PRO A 249 0.72 -21.03 0.22
N GLY A 250 -0.39 -21.21 0.95
CA GLY A 250 -0.44 -21.10 2.41
C GLY A 250 -0.50 -19.68 2.96
N GLN A 251 -0.39 -18.66 2.09
CA GLN A 251 -0.60 -17.26 2.47
C GLN A 251 -2.08 -16.85 2.27
N THR A 252 -2.47 -15.73 2.86
CA THR A 252 -3.83 -15.16 2.74
C THR A 252 -3.78 -13.66 2.55
N ILE A 253 -4.79 -13.10 1.85
CA ILE A 253 -4.93 -11.65 1.68
C ILE A 253 -4.97 -10.92 3.02
N ASP A 254 -5.68 -11.47 4.02
CA ASP A 254 -5.79 -10.81 5.34
C ASP A 254 -4.42 -10.79 6.06
N GLY A 255 -3.61 -11.84 5.92
CA GLY A 255 -2.24 -11.88 6.43
C GLY A 255 -1.29 -10.92 5.71
N TYR A 256 -1.41 -10.81 4.38
CA TYR A 256 -0.67 -9.81 3.59
C TYR A 256 -1.03 -8.39 4.01
N LEU A 257 -2.31 -8.07 4.13
CA LEU A 257 -2.76 -6.73 4.53
C LEU A 257 -2.34 -6.38 5.97
N ALA A 258 -2.36 -7.34 6.89
CA ALA A 258 -1.84 -7.14 8.24
C ALA A 258 -0.33 -6.82 8.22
N HIS A 259 0.44 -7.57 7.42
CA HIS A 259 1.87 -7.31 7.25
C HIS A 259 2.16 -5.93 6.66
N GLU A 260 1.44 -5.56 5.60
CA GLU A 260 1.58 -4.26 4.95
C GLU A 260 1.21 -3.13 5.92
N LYS A 261 0.16 -3.29 6.71
CA LYS A 261 -0.20 -2.34 7.77
C LYS A 261 0.94 -2.14 8.76
N GLU A 262 1.52 -3.22 9.29
CA GLU A 262 2.66 -3.13 10.20
C GLU A 262 3.90 -2.52 9.55
N ARG A 263 4.17 -2.85 8.27
CA ARG A 263 5.25 -2.25 7.49
C ARG A 263 5.04 -0.75 7.36
N TYR A 264 3.86 -0.30 6.97
CA TYR A 264 3.51 1.12 6.88
C TYR A 264 3.56 1.81 8.23
N ASP A 265 3.10 1.18 9.32
CA ASP A 265 3.16 1.77 10.66
C ASP A 265 4.63 1.94 11.11
N ARG A 266 5.49 0.96 10.83
CA ARG A 266 6.95 1.08 11.07
C ARG A 266 7.59 2.13 10.18
N GLU A 267 7.25 2.18 8.90
CA GLU A 267 7.75 3.19 7.97
C GLU A 267 7.22 4.59 8.34
N MET A 268 6.03 4.74 8.88
CA MET A 268 5.55 6.03 9.37
C MET A 268 6.24 6.44 10.68
N ALA A 269 6.53 5.47 11.55
CA ALA A 269 7.27 5.72 12.78
C ALA A 269 8.77 5.97 12.56
N ALA A 270 9.36 5.32 11.54
CA ALA A 270 10.79 5.41 11.23
C ALA A 270 11.10 6.41 10.13
N SER A 271 10.22 6.56 9.13
CA SER A 271 10.35 7.64 8.17
C SER A 271 10.08 8.94 8.88
N THR A 272 10.73 9.94 8.35
CA THR A 272 10.51 11.31 8.73
C THR A 272 9.06 11.76 8.45
N GLY A 273 8.18 10.92 7.87
CA GLY A 273 6.79 11.28 7.55
C GLY A 273 6.65 11.83 6.14
N GLY A 274 7.37 11.25 5.17
CA GLY A 274 7.29 11.69 3.78
C GLY A 274 7.75 13.14 3.56
N TYR A 275 8.69 13.63 4.38
CA TYR A 275 9.21 14.97 4.24
C TYR A 275 9.94 15.15 2.90
N SER A 276 9.33 15.92 2.01
CA SER A 276 10.05 16.51 0.89
C SER A 276 10.56 17.88 1.28
N ALA A 277 11.88 18.03 1.39
CA ALA A 277 12.50 19.35 1.51
C ALA A 277 12.58 19.99 0.12
N SER A 278 12.06 21.20 -0.01
CA SER A 278 12.20 22.02 -1.22
C SER A 278 12.82 23.36 -0.86
N MET A 279 13.66 23.92 -1.74
CA MET A 279 14.16 25.29 -1.56
C MET A 279 12.98 26.26 -1.53
N SER A 280 13.06 27.24 -0.63
CA SER A 280 11.97 28.19 -0.39
C SER A 280 12.50 29.60 -0.19
N GLU A 281 11.68 30.57 -0.56
CA GLU A 281 11.90 32.01 -0.32
C GLU A 281 10.89 32.54 0.73
N ALA A 282 10.13 31.67 1.40
CA ALA A 282 9.05 32.09 2.31
C ALA A 282 9.55 32.88 3.53
N VAL A 283 10.76 32.57 4.01
CA VAL A 283 11.41 33.24 5.15
C VAL A 283 12.87 33.54 4.83
N GLU A 284 13.43 34.51 5.53
CA GLU A 284 14.85 34.85 5.49
C GLU A 284 15.40 35.10 6.90
N PHE A 285 16.73 35.15 7.06
CA PHE A 285 17.33 35.56 8.33
C PHE A 285 17.18 37.07 8.54
N GLY A 286 16.60 37.44 9.68
CA GLY A 286 16.66 38.79 10.23
C GLY A 286 17.91 39.02 11.06
N ASP A 287 17.73 39.67 12.22
CA ASP A 287 18.81 39.93 13.17
C ASP A 287 19.23 38.62 13.87
N GLY A 288 20.50 38.23 13.72
CA GLY A 288 21.00 36.99 14.32
C GLY A 288 20.35 35.75 13.72
N SER A 289 19.99 34.76 14.52
CA SER A 289 19.38 33.50 14.02
C SER A 289 17.85 33.55 13.98
N GLU A 290 17.25 34.75 14.02
CA GLU A 290 15.81 34.93 13.88
C GLU A 290 15.39 34.83 12.40
N LEU A 291 14.32 34.07 12.13
CA LEU A 291 13.67 34.06 10.83
C LEU A 291 12.56 35.08 10.78
N VAL A 292 12.45 35.77 9.65
CA VAL A 292 11.38 36.73 9.36
C VAL A 292 10.68 36.35 8.05
N PRO A 293 9.37 36.65 7.91
CA PRO A 293 8.67 36.47 6.64
C PRO A 293 9.32 37.28 5.52
N ALA A 294 9.62 36.63 4.40
CA ALA A 294 10.16 37.27 3.20
C ALA A 294 9.09 37.49 2.11
N GLU A 295 7.93 36.83 2.25
CA GLU A 295 6.79 36.96 1.34
C GLU A 295 5.49 37.33 2.08
N ASP A 296 4.58 38.00 1.35
CA ASP A 296 3.23 38.28 1.84
C ASP A 296 2.44 36.99 2.08
N GLY A 297 1.76 36.91 3.22
CA GLY A 297 0.93 35.74 3.59
C GLY A 297 1.71 34.57 4.18
N VAL A 298 2.97 34.81 4.57
CA VAL A 298 3.76 33.93 5.44
C VAL A 298 3.60 34.38 6.89
N GLU A 299 3.21 33.45 7.76
CA GLU A 299 3.13 33.67 9.21
C GLU A 299 4.07 32.72 9.94
N ILE A 300 4.89 33.24 10.85
CA ILE A 300 5.74 32.41 11.71
C ILE A 300 4.97 32.11 13.00
N LEU A 301 4.67 30.83 13.21
CA LEU A 301 3.90 30.35 14.38
C LEU A 301 4.82 30.07 15.57
N GLU A 302 6.00 29.52 15.30
CA GLU A 302 7.00 29.10 16.28
C GLU A 302 8.37 29.09 15.62
N GLN A 303 9.45 29.41 16.35
CA GLN A 303 10.81 29.28 15.82
C GLN A 303 11.84 28.98 16.91
N VAL A 304 12.93 28.34 16.49
CA VAL A 304 14.10 28.02 17.30
C VAL A 304 15.35 28.53 16.58
N ALA A 305 16.12 29.35 17.29
CA ALA A 305 17.43 29.80 16.86
C ALA A 305 18.49 28.71 17.12
N ASP A 306 19.36 28.50 16.14
CA ASP A 306 20.49 27.55 16.18
C ASP A 306 20.13 26.13 16.69
N PRO A 307 19.09 25.47 16.12
CA PRO A 307 18.76 24.11 16.47
C PRO A 307 19.87 23.14 16.04
N ASP A 308 20.01 22.02 16.76
CA ASP A 308 20.87 20.92 16.32
C ASP A 308 20.17 20.18 15.16
N LEU A 309 20.59 20.47 13.93
CA LEU A 309 20.03 19.94 12.69
C LEU A 309 20.87 18.80 12.09
N GLY A 310 21.84 18.27 12.85
CA GLY A 310 22.76 17.24 12.38
C GLY A 310 23.95 17.77 11.60
N GLU A 311 25.04 16.99 11.60
CA GLU A 311 26.37 17.43 11.15
C GLU A 311 26.39 17.74 9.64
N ARG A 312 25.75 16.91 8.81
CA ARG A 312 25.74 17.11 7.34
C ARG A 312 25.04 18.42 6.93
N PHE A 313 23.96 18.79 7.60
CA PHE A 313 23.27 20.05 7.32
C PHE A 313 24.00 21.25 7.93
N ALA A 314 24.53 21.11 9.15
CA ALA A 314 25.20 22.21 9.84
C ALA A 314 26.64 22.48 9.33
N GLU A 315 27.22 21.58 8.53
CA GLU A 315 28.63 21.67 8.12
C GLU A 315 28.97 23.00 7.43
N GLY A 316 29.82 23.80 8.10
CA GLY A 316 30.29 25.09 7.61
C GLY A 316 29.25 26.21 7.70
N ALA A 317 28.11 25.97 8.34
CA ALA A 317 27.12 27.02 8.57
C ALA A 317 27.58 28.01 9.65
N THR A 318 27.34 29.31 9.42
CA THR A 318 27.62 30.39 10.39
C THR A 318 26.48 30.58 11.39
N ARG A 319 25.25 30.29 10.97
CA ARG A 319 24.03 30.30 11.78
C ARG A 319 22.98 29.36 11.17
N SER A 320 22.06 28.89 12.02
CA SER A 320 20.93 28.07 11.58
C SER A 320 19.65 28.45 12.32
N ALA A 321 18.52 28.12 11.74
CA ALA A 321 17.23 28.32 12.39
C ALA A 321 16.20 27.31 11.87
N ALA A 322 15.19 27.05 12.68
CA ALA A 322 14.01 26.33 12.25
C ALA A 322 12.76 27.10 12.68
N ALA A 323 11.74 27.11 11.85
CA ALA A 323 10.48 27.77 12.14
C ALA A 323 9.31 26.95 11.64
N ARG A 324 8.24 26.91 12.42
CA ARG A 324 6.93 26.46 11.97
C ARG A 324 6.21 27.66 11.39
N ILE A 325 5.84 27.55 10.13
CA ILE A 325 5.29 28.66 9.34
C ILE A 325 3.97 28.26 8.70
N THR A 326 3.16 29.24 8.34
CA THR A 326 2.00 29.05 7.47
C THR A 326 2.23 29.80 6.16
N VAL A 327 2.15 29.11 5.02
CA VAL A 327 2.24 29.71 3.68
C VAL A 327 0.90 29.55 2.98
N LYS A 328 0.19 30.66 2.71
CA LYS A 328 -1.15 30.64 2.07
C LYS A 328 -2.14 29.71 2.81
N GLY A 329 -2.06 29.66 4.13
CA GLY A 329 -2.93 28.84 4.99
C GLY A 329 -2.51 27.37 5.16
N LYS A 330 -1.35 26.96 4.63
CA LYS A 330 -0.79 25.61 4.85
C LYS A 330 0.40 25.66 5.80
N GLU A 331 0.38 24.84 6.84
CA GLU A 331 1.48 24.73 7.81
C GLU A 331 2.67 23.98 7.19
N GLN A 332 3.87 24.49 7.41
CA GLN A 332 5.15 23.92 6.94
C GLN A 332 6.22 24.16 8.00
N VAL A 333 7.34 23.43 7.92
CA VAL A 333 8.54 23.73 8.72
C VAL A 333 9.64 24.26 7.82
N ALA A 334 10.04 25.51 8.03
CA ALA A 334 11.21 26.10 7.42
C ALA A 334 12.46 25.72 8.20
N ILE A 335 13.51 25.30 7.51
CA ILE A 335 14.84 25.04 8.04
C ILE A 335 15.84 25.84 7.23
N ALA A 336 16.60 26.67 7.93
CA ALA A 336 17.52 27.62 7.34
C ALA A 336 18.94 27.40 7.84
N ARG A 337 19.90 27.59 6.94
CA ARG A 337 21.32 27.75 7.28
C ARG A 337 21.92 28.87 6.47
N GLU A 338 22.87 29.57 7.06
CA GLU A 338 23.75 30.47 6.33
C GLU A 338 25.13 29.83 6.19
N LYS A 339 25.66 29.76 4.97
CA LYS A 339 27.00 29.24 4.68
C LYS A 339 27.67 30.09 3.62
N ASP A 340 28.89 30.53 3.88
CA ASP A 340 29.68 31.38 2.98
C ASP A 340 28.95 32.68 2.54
N GLY A 341 28.11 33.24 3.44
CA GLY A 341 27.29 34.42 3.17
C GLY A 341 26.05 34.16 2.30
N LEU A 342 25.76 32.90 1.96
CA LEU A 342 24.54 32.48 1.28
C LEU A 342 23.55 31.92 2.29
N THR A 343 22.31 32.41 2.23
CA THR A 343 21.20 31.85 3.00
C THR A 343 20.53 30.76 2.17
N LEU A 344 20.42 29.57 2.75
CA LEU A 344 19.67 28.45 2.19
C LEU A 344 18.51 28.16 3.11
N VAL A 345 17.29 28.32 2.59
CA VAL A 345 16.06 27.99 3.28
C VAL A 345 15.38 26.84 2.55
N TYR A 346 14.99 25.84 3.31
CA TYR A 346 14.20 24.73 2.84
C TYR A 346 12.89 24.70 3.61
N THR A 347 11.79 24.45 2.92
CA THR A 347 10.52 24.11 3.56
C THR A 347 10.28 22.62 3.47
N ILE A 348 9.92 22.05 4.60
CA ILE A 348 9.46 20.69 4.76
C ILE A 348 7.94 20.75 4.88
N GLU A 349 7.24 20.13 3.95
CA GLU A 349 5.81 19.89 4.11
C GLU A 349 5.63 18.78 5.16
N VAL A 350 4.89 19.10 6.22
CA VAL A 350 4.44 18.09 7.17
C VAL A 350 3.18 17.49 6.54
N ALA A 351 3.34 16.35 5.87
CA ALA A 351 2.19 15.66 5.29
C ALA A 351 1.19 15.32 6.41
N ASP A 352 -0.10 15.51 6.15
CA ASP A 352 -1.15 15.04 7.07
C ASP A 352 -0.97 13.54 7.25
N GLU A 353 -0.91 13.07 8.50
CA GLU A 353 -0.77 11.64 8.75
C GLU A 353 -1.99 10.87 8.22
N PRO A 354 -1.81 9.65 7.69
CA PRO A 354 -2.90 8.91 7.07
C PRO A 354 -4.09 8.66 7.99
N ARG A 355 -3.90 8.55 9.32
CA ARG A 355 -4.98 8.32 10.29
C ARG A 355 -5.16 9.52 11.22
N SER A 356 -6.41 9.83 11.57
CA SER A 356 -6.73 10.97 12.42
C SER A 356 -6.22 10.85 13.86
N GLU A 357 -6.08 9.63 14.40
CA GLU A 357 -5.38 9.43 15.68
C GLU A 357 -3.90 9.81 15.65
N ASP A 358 -3.29 9.72 14.46
CA ASP A 358 -1.87 10.02 14.25
C ASP A 358 -1.67 11.49 13.83
N ARG A 359 -2.75 12.20 13.42
CA ARG A 359 -2.76 13.65 13.12
C ARG A 359 -2.65 14.50 14.38
N GLY A 360 -1.49 14.47 15.02
CA GLY A 360 -1.02 15.55 15.88
C GLY A 360 -0.41 16.66 15.02
N ALA A 361 -0.56 17.92 15.45
CA ALA A 361 0.35 18.96 14.96
C ALA A 361 1.75 18.56 15.43
N ARG A 362 2.58 18.03 14.53
CA ARG A 362 3.98 17.70 14.86
C ARG A 362 4.63 18.98 15.34
N SER A 363 5.18 18.93 16.55
CA SER A 363 5.87 20.06 17.13
C SER A 363 7.11 20.39 16.30
N LEU A 364 7.55 21.65 16.32
CA LEU A 364 8.81 22.05 15.69
C LEU A 364 9.99 21.21 16.22
N GLU A 365 9.96 20.86 17.51
CA GLU A 365 10.95 20.00 18.16
C GLU A 365 11.02 18.59 17.54
N GLU A 366 9.88 17.95 17.30
CA GLU A 366 9.83 16.63 16.65
C GLU A 366 10.39 16.68 15.23
N VAL A 367 10.04 17.69 14.44
CA VAL A 367 10.56 17.85 13.07
C VAL A 367 12.07 18.10 13.08
N VAL A 368 12.57 18.94 13.99
CA VAL A 368 14.02 19.18 14.16
C VAL A 368 14.74 17.89 14.57
N ALA A 369 14.19 17.12 15.51
CA ALA A 369 14.79 15.86 15.95
C ALA A 369 14.90 14.83 14.82
N ILE A 370 13.88 14.78 13.96
CA ILE A 370 13.85 13.92 12.78
C ILE A 370 14.92 14.34 11.76
N VAL A 371 15.03 15.64 11.48
CA VAL A 371 16.04 16.19 10.57
C VAL A 371 17.44 15.91 11.08
N ARG A 372 17.68 16.14 12.38
CA ARG A 372 18.94 15.81 13.04
C ARG A 372 19.29 14.34 12.88
N ALA A 373 18.38 13.42 13.18
CA ALA A 373 18.64 11.99 13.05
C ALA A 373 19.03 11.62 11.61
N THR A 374 18.36 12.22 10.63
CA THR A 374 18.60 11.99 9.20
C THR A 374 19.92 12.58 8.73
N GLU A 375 20.35 13.71 9.27
CA GLU A 375 21.58 14.42 8.88
C GLU A 375 22.80 14.06 9.73
N THR A 376 22.63 13.26 10.79
CA THR A 376 23.71 12.70 11.62
C THR A 376 24.08 11.27 11.22
N ASP A 377 23.17 10.46 10.65
CA ASP A 377 23.48 9.06 10.30
C ASP A 377 24.43 8.97 9.10
N GLU A 378 25.74 8.95 9.35
CA GLU A 378 26.78 8.67 8.34
C GLU A 378 26.90 7.18 8.02
N SER A 379 26.49 6.31 8.96
CA SER A 379 26.68 4.87 8.92
C SER A 379 25.68 4.11 8.05
N GLY A 380 24.47 4.63 7.88
CA GLY A 380 23.38 3.95 7.16
C GLY A 380 23.43 4.07 5.63
N GLY A 381 24.36 4.83 5.04
CA GLY A 381 24.33 5.17 3.62
C GLY A 381 23.08 5.97 3.21
N GLY A 382 22.38 6.56 4.20
CA GLY A 382 21.19 7.37 3.99
C GLY A 382 21.52 8.63 3.19
N ARG A 383 20.68 8.95 2.22
CA ARG A 383 20.80 10.17 1.43
C ARG A 383 20.42 11.38 2.30
N SER A 384 21.14 12.50 2.14
CA SER A 384 20.76 13.79 2.73
C SER A 384 19.32 14.14 2.35
N LEU A 385 18.55 14.66 3.33
CA LEU A 385 17.21 15.20 3.11
C LEU A 385 17.28 16.46 2.23
N PHE A 386 18.38 17.19 2.33
CA PHE A 386 18.62 18.42 1.60
C PHE A 386 19.60 18.19 0.43
N PRO A 387 19.31 18.75 -0.76
CA PRO A 387 20.14 18.60 -1.95
C PRO A 387 21.52 19.26 -1.85
#